data_AF-A0A4V1N573-F1
#
_entry.id   AF-A0A4V1N573-F1
#
_cell.length_a   1.000
_cell.length_b   1.000
_cell.length_c   1.000
_cell.angle_alpha   90.00
_cell.angle_beta   90.00
_cell.angle_gamma   90.00
#
_symmetry.space_group_name_H-M   'P 1'
#
loop_
_entity.id
_entity.type
_entity.pdbx_description
1 polymer ?
#
loop_
_entity_poly.entity_id
_entity_poly.type
_entity_poly.pdbx_seq_one_letter_code
_entity_poly.pdbx_strand_id
1 'polypeptide(L)'
;MIKKIKPYLKVKKIDVLIYYMTPDFVTAFPSLDYQIDKQGIDANKTKYSITIDSICIHKSFLFKKLNILKLIDRKGPTIGDCVTIPEYKGKSIYPFVINHIAKEVLKEDNEVFIIVNSDNVSSIRGIEKAGFKLHTRIKAKRFLLFYYNVNRKA
;
A
#
# COMPACT_ATOMS: atom_id res chain seq x y z
N MET A 1 20.82 -22.06 -21.24
CA MET A 1 20.01 -21.81 -20.01
C MET A 1 20.15 -20.40 -19.39
N ILE A 2 20.79 -19.42 -20.04
CA ILE A 2 21.18 -18.12 -19.42
C ILE A 2 20.18 -16.95 -19.71
N LYS A 3 19.20 -17.13 -20.59
CA LYS A 3 18.32 -16.04 -21.06
C LYS A 3 17.27 -15.54 -20.05
N LYS A 4 17.08 -16.18 -18.89
CA LYS A 4 16.01 -15.84 -17.92
C LYS A 4 16.41 -14.85 -16.80
N ILE A 5 17.68 -14.45 -16.68
CA ILE A 5 18.17 -13.58 -15.57
C ILE A 5 18.18 -12.08 -15.95
N LYS A 6 18.15 -11.75 -17.25
CA LYS A 6 18.22 -10.38 -17.77
C LYS A 6 17.25 -9.34 -17.15
N PRO A 7 15.98 -9.65 -16.81
CA PRO A 7 15.09 -8.64 -16.24
C PRO A 7 15.42 -8.26 -14.79
N TYR A 8 16.14 -9.11 -14.05
CA TYR A 8 16.51 -8.87 -12.65
C TYR A 8 17.77 -8.00 -12.51
N LEU A 9 18.57 -7.90 -13.56
CA LEU A 9 19.78 -7.07 -13.66
C LEU A 9 19.50 -5.63 -14.12
N LYS A 10 18.23 -5.24 -14.28
CA LYS A 10 17.88 -3.87 -14.67
C LYS A 10 17.71 -2.99 -13.45
N VAL A 11 18.35 -1.83 -13.48
CA VAL A 11 18.11 -0.76 -12.52
C VAL A 11 16.69 -0.24 -12.71
N LYS A 12 15.91 -0.23 -11.63
CA LYS A 12 14.58 0.37 -11.58
C LYS A 12 14.67 1.75 -10.92
N LYS A 13 14.10 2.78 -11.55
CA LYS A 13 13.87 4.06 -10.89
C LYS A 13 12.69 3.90 -9.93
N ILE A 14 12.85 4.44 -8.73
CA ILE A 14 11.84 4.47 -7.67
C ILE A 14 11.51 5.93 -7.45
N ASP A 15 10.22 6.28 -7.56
CA ASP A 15 9.70 7.61 -7.23
C ASP A 15 8.33 7.44 -6.56
N VAL A 16 8.38 7.27 -5.23
CA VAL A 16 7.22 6.88 -4.43
C VAL A 16 6.96 7.88 -3.31
N LEU A 17 5.69 8.01 -2.95
CA LEU A 17 5.24 8.68 -1.75
C LEU A 17 4.98 7.61 -0.69
N ILE A 18 5.42 7.89 0.54
CA ILE A 18 5.09 7.10 1.72
C ILE A 18 4.08 7.87 2.55
N TYR A 19 2.95 7.24 2.78
CA TYR A 19 1.87 7.72 3.64
C TYR A 19 1.82 6.87 4.90
N TYR A 20 1.29 7.43 5.99
CA TYR A 20 1.16 6.73 7.26
C TYR A 20 -0.12 7.12 8.01
N MET A 21 -0.50 6.25 8.96
CA MET A 21 -1.56 6.49 9.93
C MET A 21 -1.14 5.94 11.29
N THR A 22 -1.48 6.66 12.36
CA THR A 22 -1.27 6.24 13.77
C THR A 22 -2.60 6.29 14.54
N PRO A 23 -2.69 5.69 15.73
CA PRO A 23 -3.89 5.78 16.57
C PRO A 23 -4.29 7.22 16.90
N ASP A 24 -3.33 8.16 16.97
CA ASP A 24 -3.57 9.57 17.34
C ASP A 24 -4.43 10.33 16.32
N PHE A 25 -4.45 9.89 15.06
CA PHE A 25 -5.22 10.54 14.00
C PHE A 25 -5.95 9.56 13.10
N VAL A 26 -6.18 8.33 13.57
CA VAL A 26 -7.01 7.36 12.85
C VAL A 26 -8.38 7.98 12.58
N THR A 27 -8.74 8.07 11.31
CA THR A 27 -9.98 8.74 10.90
C THR A 27 -11.05 7.69 10.63
N ALA A 28 -12.28 7.94 11.06
CA ALA A 28 -13.40 7.10 10.67
C ALA A 28 -13.77 7.37 9.20
N PHE A 29 -13.78 6.33 8.37
CA PHE A 29 -14.34 6.39 7.03
C PHE A 29 -15.81 5.92 7.03
N PRO A 30 -16.70 6.53 6.23
CA PRO A 30 -18.08 6.07 6.09
C PRO A 30 -18.15 4.59 5.75
N SER A 31 -19.02 3.84 6.42
CA SER A 31 -19.27 2.44 6.08
C SER A 31 -19.88 2.36 4.68
N LEU A 32 -19.36 1.42 3.88
CA LEU A 32 -19.98 1.01 2.64
C LEU A 32 -20.55 -0.39 2.84
N ASP A 33 -21.66 -0.70 2.17
CA ASP A 33 -22.33 -2.01 2.22
C ASP A 33 -21.57 -3.05 1.38
N TYR A 34 -20.29 -3.24 1.68
CA TYR A 34 -19.44 -4.26 1.10
C TYR A 34 -18.86 -5.13 2.21
N GLN A 35 -19.00 -6.44 2.05
CA GLN A 35 -18.27 -7.40 2.86
C GLN A 35 -16.82 -7.46 2.39
N ILE A 36 -15.89 -7.30 3.33
CA ILE A 36 -14.45 -7.46 3.09
C ILE A 36 -14.03 -8.84 3.58
N ASP A 37 -13.58 -9.68 2.67
CA ASP A 37 -13.00 -10.97 2.98
C ASP A 37 -11.51 -10.82 3.30
N LYS A 38 -11.04 -11.52 4.34
CA LYS A 38 -9.64 -11.53 4.79
C LYS A 38 -9.05 -12.92 4.67
N GLN A 39 -7.91 -13.04 4.01
CA GLN A 39 -7.22 -14.30 3.77
C GLN A 39 -5.71 -14.17 4.03
N GLY A 40 -5.16 -14.94 4.95
CA GLY A 40 -3.70 -15.08 5.10
C GLY A 40 -3.11 -15.81 3.89
N ILE A 41 -2.12 -15.20 3.22
CA ILE A 41 -1.43 -15.80 2.07
C ILE A 41 -0.16 -16.50 2.54
N ASP A 42 0.64 -15.82 3.37
CA ASP A 42 1.84 -16.35 4.00
C ASP A 42 2.13 -15.59 5.30
N ALA A 43 3.25 -15.92 5.96
CA ALA A 43 3.64 -15.31 7.24
C ALA A 43 3.81 -13.78 7.17
N ASN A 44 4.09 -13.21 5.99
CA ASN A 44 4.31 -11.79 5.75
C ASN A 44 3.16 -11.10 4.99
N LYS A 45 2.22 -11.85 4.38
CA LYS A 45 1.23 -11.28 3.46
C LYS A 45 -0.20 -11.74 3.79
N THR A 46 -1.10 -10.77 3.95
CA THR A 46 -2.55 -10.98 4.10
C THR A 46 -3.27 -10.26 2.97
N LYS A 47 -4.26 -10.91 2.38
CA LYS A 47 -5.13 -10.37 1.33
C LYS A 47 -6.46 -9.91 1.93
N TYR A 48 -6.92 -8.75 1.49
CA TYR A 48 -8.27 -8.23 1.71
C TYR A 48 -8.95 -8.10 0.35
N SER A 49 -10.18 -8.58 0.21
CA SER A 49 -10.90 -8.48 -1.06
C SER A 49 -12.39 -8.24 -0.88
N ILE A 50 -13.02 -7.66 -1.89
CA ILE A 50 -14.47 -7.57 -2.02
C ILE A 50 -14.85 -8.33 -3.28
N THR A 51 -15.85 -9.20 -3.16
CA THR A 51 -16.37 -10.03 -4.25
C THR A 51 -17.87 -9.80 -4.39
N ILE A 52 -18.34 -9.58 -5.61
CA ILE A 52 -19.78 -9.46 -5.94
C ILE A 52 -20.03 -10.43 -7.09
N ASP A 53 -21.05 -11.28 -6.97
CA ASP A 53 -21.42 -12.25 -8.01
C ASP A 53 -20.23 -13.08 -8.53
N SER A 54 -19.36 -13.53 -7.61
CA SER A 54 -18.11 -14.26 -7.88
C SER A 54 -17.00 -13.46 -8.57
N ILE A 55 -17.18 -12.15 -8.79
CA ILE A 55 -16.21 -11.25 -9.39
C ILE A 55 -15.49 -10.47 -8.28
N CYS A 56 -14.17 -10.61 -8.21
CA CYS A 56 -13.33 -9.83 -7.29
C CYS A 56 -13.22 -8.38 -7.79
N ILE A 57 -14.04 -7.49 -7.24
CA ILE A 57 -14.10 -6.07 -7.66
C ILE A 57 -12.94 -5.26 -7.08
N HIS A 58 -12.42 -5.69 -5.92
CA HIS A 58 -11.32 -5.03 -5.24
C HIS A 58 -10.44 -6.04 -4.50
N LYS A 59 -9.13 -5.79 -4.52
CA LYS A 59 -8.17 -6.47 -3.66
C LYS A 59 -7.11 -5.49 -3.16
N SER A 60 -6.66 -5.71 -1.93
CA SER A 60 -5.53 -5.03 -1.29
C SER A 60 -4.73 -6.05 -0.50
N PHE A 61 -3.44 -5.78 -0.30
CA PHE A 61 -2.58 -6.64 0.50
C PHE A 61 -1.96 -5.87 1.65
N LEU A 62 -1.92 -6.51 2.81
CA LEU A 62 -1.16 -6.08 3.98
C LEU A 62 0.13 -6.89 4.03
N PHE A 63 1.26 -6.19 4.05
CA PHE A 63 2.58 -6.75 4.24
C PHE A 63 3.04 -6.46 5.66
N LYS A 64 3.45 -7.47 6.43
CA LYS A 64 3.99 -7.23 7.78
C LYS A 64 5.28 -6.44 7.75
N LYS A 65 6.13 -6.66 6.73
CA LYS A 65 7.42 -5.97 6.57
C LYS A 65 7.72 -5.70 5.09
N LEU A 66 8.17 -4.48 4.79
CA LEU A 66 8.75 -4.10 3.51
C LEU A 66 10.09 -3.37 3.70
N ASN A 67 11.12 -3.84 2.99
CA ASN A 67 12.49 -3.31 3.11
C ASN A 67 12.63 -1.83 2.72
N ILE A 68 11.72 -1.31 1.89
CA ILE A 68 11.75 0.09 1.47
C ILE A 68 11.49 1.07 2.63
N LEU A 69 10.80 0.66 3.70
CA LEU A 69 10.62 1.50 4.89
C LEU A 69 11.94 1.76 5.63
N LYS A 70 12.95 0.89 5.48
CA LYS A 70 14.29 1.14 6.01
C LYS A 70 14.93 2.39 5.41
N LEU A 71 14.48 2.82 4.22
CA LEU A 71 14.96 4.05 3.59
C LEU A 71 14.48 5.32 4.29
N ILE A 72 13.58 5.22 5.26
CA ILE A 72 13.10 6.33 6.10
C ILE A 72 13.24 5.98 7.59
N ASP A 73 14.08 5.00 7.91
CA ASP A 73 14.36 4.58 9.29
C ASP A 73 13.09 4.12 10.03
N ARG A 74 12.13 3.54 9.29
CA ARG A 74 10.87 2.97 9.81
C ARG A 74 10.74 1.49 9.50
N LYS A 75 9.84 0.83 10.24
CA LYS A 75 9.41 -0.56 10.03
C LYS A 75 7.95 -0.67 10.44
N GLY A 76 7.19 -1.52 9.76
CA GLY A 76 5.82 -1.76 10.17
C GLY A 76 4.97 -2.35 9.06
N PRO A 77 3.70 -2.64 9.39
CA PRO A 77 2.72 -3.09 8.44
C PRO A 77 2.54 -2.07 7.31
N THR A 78 2.51 -2.55 6.08
CA THR A 78 2.35 -1.71 4.89
C THR A 78 1.25 -2.25 3.99
N ILE A 79 0.30 -1.41 3.62
CA ILE A 79 -0.75 -1.74 2.66
C ILE A 79 -0.22 -1.44 1.25
N GLY A 80 -0.42 -2.37 0.32
CA GLY A 80 0.04 -2.26 -1.06
C GLY A 80 -0.67 -3.23 -2.01
N ASP A 81 -0.18 -3.30 -3.25
CA ASP A 81 -0.73 -4.14 -4.33
C ASP A 81 -2.26 -4.00 -4.51
N CYS A 82 -2.78 -2.78 -4.32
CA CYS A 82 -4.20 -2.49 -4.34
C CYS A 82 -4.74 -2.34 -5.76
N VAL A 83 -5.85 -3.00 -6.08
CA VAL A 83 -6.50 -2.93 -7.39
C VAL A 83 -8.01 -2.91 -7.21
N THR A 84 -8.67 -1.95 -7.86
CA THR A 84 -10.13 -1.96 -8.09
C THR A 84 -10.38 -2.08 -9.58
N ILE A 85 -11.30 -2.94 -9.99
CA ILE A 85 -11.66 -3.09 -11.41
C ILE A 85 -12.30 -1.80 -11.95
N PRO A 86 -12.14 -1.48 -13.25
CA PRO A 86 -12.56 -0.19 -13.81
C PRO A 86 -13.99 0.24 -13.49
N GLU A 87 -14.95 -0.69 -13.53
CA GLU A 87 -16.39 -0.49 -13.35
C GLU A 87 -16.77 -0.06 -11.92
N TYR A 88 -15.84 -0.24 -10.98
CA TYR A 88 -16.01 0.05 -9.57
C TYR A 88 -15.04 1.15 -9.07
N LYS A 89 -14.24 1.75 -9.96
CA LYS A 89 -13.43 2.92 -9.63
C LYS A 89 -14.32 4.14 -9.38
N GLY A 90 -13.81 5.10 -8.61
CA GLY A 90 -14.54 6.32 -8.24
C GLY A 90 -15.60 6.13 -7.14
N LYS A 91 -16.00 4.89 -6.83
CA LYS A 91 -17.04 4.58 -5.82
C LYS A 91 -16.52 4.51 -4.38
N SER A 92 -15.38 5.13 -4.09
CA SER A 92 -14.73 5.12 -2.75
C SER A 92 -14.40 3.74 -2.16
N ILE A 93 -14.42 2.66 -2.95
CA ILE A 93 -14.10 1.30 -2.47
C ILE A 93 -12.64 1.21 -1.98
N TYR A 94 -11.70 1.75 -2.76
CA TYR A 94 -10.29 1.74 -2.36
C TYR A 94 -10.04 2.45 -1.02
N PRO A 95 -10.44 3.73 -0.82
CA PRO A 95 -10.27 4.40 0.47
C PRO A 95 -10.98 3.69 1.63
N PHE A 96 -12.18 3.14 1.39
CA PHE A 96 -12.91 2.36 2.39
C PHE A 96 -12.09 1.14 2.86
N VAL A 97 -11.56 0.35 1.93
CA VAL A 97 -10.81 -0.87 2.27
C VAL A 97 -9.51 -0.56 3.00
N ILE A 98 -8.72 0.43 2.55
CA ILE A 98 -7.46 0.76 3.23
C ILE A 98 -7.69 1.37 4.61
N ASN A 99 -8.79 2.11 4.82
CA ASN A 99 -9.17 2.60 6.14
C ASN A 99 -9.58 1.44 7.07
N HIS A 100 -10.35 0.49 6.56
CA HIS A 100 -10.71 -0.73 7.30
C HIS A 100 -9.46 -1.50 7.75
N ILE A 101 -8.52 -1.74 6.83
CA ILE A 101 -7.26 -2.41 7.15
C ILE A 101 -6.47 -1.61 8.19
N ALA A 102 -6.36 -0.29 8.03
CA ALA A 102 -5.65 0.56 8.98
C ALA A 102 -6.24 0.47 10.39
N LYS A 103 -7.56 0.57 10.53
CA LYS A 103 -8.25 0.44 11.83
C LYS A 103 -8.05 -0.93 12.47
N GLU A 104 -7.99 -1.99 11.68
CA GLU A 104 -7.73 -3.33 12.19
C GLU A 104 -6.29 -3.45 12.71
N VAL A 105 -5.32 -3.01 11.90
CA VAL A 105 -3.89 -3.06 12.21
C VAL A 105 -3.52 -2.21 13.42
N LEU A 106 -4.08 -1.00 13.50
CA LEU A 106 -3.77 -0.04 14.57
C LEU A 106 -4.30 -0.44 15.96
N LYS A 107 -4.98 -1.59 16.08
CA LYS A 107 -5.30 -2.20 17.38
C LYS A 107 -4.09 -2.87 18.04
N GLU A 108 -3.12 -3.31 17.22
CA GLU A 108 -1.94 -4.05 17.66
C GLU A 108 -0.63 -3.33 17.32
N ASP A 109 -0.63 -2.50 16.27
CA ASP A 109 0.53 -1.73 15.81
C ASP A 109 0.35 -0.22 16.06
N ASN A 110 1.46 0.49 16.30
CA ASN A 110 1.45 1.95 16.52
C ASN A 110 1.40 2.76 15.22
N GLU A 111 1.68 2.14 14.08
CA GLU A 111 1.73 2.81 12.78
C GLU A 111 1.46 1.82 11.64
N VAL A 112 0.81 2.31 10.59
CA VAL A 112 0.58 1.57 9.33
C VAL A 112 0.93 2.47 8.15
N PHE A 113 1.57 1.88 7.13
CA PHE A 113 2.10 2.61 5.99
C PHE A 113 1.35 2.28 4.69
N ILE A 114 1.38 3.21 3.73
CA ILE A 114 1.05 2.97 2.33
C ILE A 114 2.16 3.53 1.45
N ILE A 115 2.53 2.79 0.40
CA ILE A 115 3.49 3.24 -0.61
C ILE A 115 2.79 3.33 -1.94
N VAL A 116 2.93 4.47 -2.61
CA VAL A 116 2.30 4.75 -3.90
C VAL A 116 3.28 5.43 -4.83
N ASN A 117 3.24 5.11 -6.13
CA ASN A 117 4.03 5.86 -7.12
C ASN A 117 3.54 7.31 -7.17
N SER A 118 4.48 8.25 -7.27
CA SER A 118 4.16 9.69 -7.26
C SER A 118 3.32 10.19 -8.43
N ASP A 119 3.20 9.39 -9.51
CA ASP A 119 2.37 9.66 -10.68
C ASP A 119 0.94 9.10 -10.57
N ASN A 120 0.65 8.28 -9.55
CA ASN A 120 -0.65 7.66 -9.38
C ASN A 120 -1.61 8.57 -8.60
N VAL A 121 -2.06 9.62 -9.27
CA VAL A 121 -2.97 10.66 -8.72
C VAL A 121 -4.25 10.05 -8.14
N SER A 122 -4.81 9.01 -8.78
CA SER A 122 -6.03 8.36 -8.31
C SER A 122 -5.82 7.65 -6.97
N SER A 123 -4.73 6.92 -6.80
CA SER A 123 -4.43 6.27 -5.52
C SER A 123 -4.06 7.29 -4.46
N ILE A 124 -3.29 8.34 -4.79
CA ILE A 124 -2.95 9.43 -3.86
C ILE A 124 -4.21 10.04 -3.24
N ARG A 125 -5.18 10.45 -4.08
CA ARG A 125 -6.46 10.98 -3.61
C ARG A 125 -7.23 10.00 -2.75
N GLY A 126 -7.20 8.70 -3.09
CA GLY A 126 -7.81 7.66 -2.28
C GLY A 126 -7.15 7.51 -0.90
N ILE A 127 -5.82 7.53 -0.85
CA ILE A 127 -5.04 7.42 0.39
C ILE A 127 -5.35 8.60 1.32
N GLU A 128 -5.32 9.82 0.78
CA GLU A 128 -5.64 11.04 1.53
C GLU A 128 -7.09 11.04 2.01
N LYS A 129 -8.04 10.63 1.14
CA LYS A 129 -9.45 10.50 1.51
C LYS A 129 -9.68 9.47 2.63
N ALA A 130 -8.85 8.43 2.71
CA ALA A 130 -8.90 7.45 3.78
C ALA A 130 -8.33 7.95 5.12
N GLY A 131 -7.75 9.15 5.15
CA GLY A 131 -7.20 9.81 6.35
C GLY A 131 -5.71 9.58 6.58
N PHE A 132 -5.00 8.96 5.63
CA PHE A 132 -3.54 8.83 5.73
C PHE A 132 -2.86 10.18 5.49
N LYS A 133 -1.77 10.42 6.21
CA LYS A 133 -0.94 11.63 6.05
C LYS A 133 0.32 11.32 5.26
N LEU A 134 0.76 12.24 4.42
CA LEU A 134 2.03 12.11 3.70
C LEU A 134 3.18 12.18 4.73
N HIS A 135 4.08 11.20 4.68
CA HIS A 135 5.30 11.20 5.48
C HIS A 135 6.47 11.80 4.71
N THR A 136 6.74 11.28 3.51
CA THR A 136 7.86 11.73 2.68
C THR A 136 7.75 11.19 1.26
N ARG A 137 8.50 11.79 0.32
CA ARG A 137 8.75 11.27 -1.02
C ARG A 137 10.16 10.68 -1.10
N ILE A 138 10.27 9.47 -1.64
CA ILE A 138 11.54 8.80 -1.91
C ILE A 138 11.78 8.76 -3.42
N LYS A 139 12.93 9.30 -3.83
CA LYS A 139 13.53 9.03 -5.14
C LYS A 139 14.77 8.18 -4.95
N ALA A 140 14.82 7.03 -5.61
CA ALA A 140 15.97 6.12 -5.53
C ALA A 140 16.15 5.34 -6.83
N LYS A 141 17.30 4.67 -6.95
CA LYS A 141 17.50 3.61 -7.94
C LYS A 141 17.61 2.28 -7.20
N ARG A 142 16.92 1.26 -7.70
CA ARG A 142 16.95 -0.09 -7.17
C ARG A 142 17.65 -1.03 -8.14
N PHE A 143 18.67 -1.72 -7.66
CA PHE A 143 19.31 -2.83 -8.36
C PHE A 143 19.24 -4.06 -7.45
N LEU A 144 18.55 -5.11 -7.91
CA LEU A 144 18.17 -6.25 -7.07
C LEU A 144 17.48 -5.81 -5.77
N LEU A 145 18.10 -6.08 -4.62
CA LEU A 145 17.61 -5.76 -3.28
C LEU A 145 18.18 -4.44 -2.73
N PHE A 146 19.14 -3.83 -3.43
CA PHE A 146 19.85 -2.64 -2.97
C PHE A 146 19.24 -1.37 -3.55
N TYR A 147 19.11 -0.36 -2.69
CA TYR A 147 18.70 0.99 -3.05
C TYR A 147 19.90 1.92 -2.97
N TYR A 148 20.09 2.75 -3.97
CA TYR A 148 21.18 3.73 -4.04
C TYR A 148 20.68 5.06 -4.64
N ASN A 149 21.47 6.13 -4.49
CA ASN A 149 21.08 7.50 -4.82
C ASN A 149 19.74 7.90 -4.19
N VAL A 150 19.59 7.59 -2.90
CA VAL A 150 18.35 7.86 -2.15
C VAL A 150 18.28 9.35 -1.86
N ASN A 151 17.21 9.99 -2.35
CA ASN A 151 16.87 11.36 -2.05
C ASN A 151 15.49 11.38 -1.36
N ARG A 152 15.45 11.94 -0.15
CA ARG A 152 14.25 12.12 0.66
C ARG A 152 13.80 13.57 0.52
N LYS A 153 12.54 13.79 0.18
CA LYS A 153 11.90 15.11 0.27
C LYS A 153 10.73 15.01 1.25
N ALA A 154 10.84 15.70 2.37
CA ALA A 154 9.73 15.86 3.31
C ALA A 154 8.62 16.68 2.65
#